data_AF-A0A9N9JN25-F1
#
_entry.id   AF-A0A9N9JN25-F1
#
_cell.length_a   1.000
_cell.length_b   1.000
_cell.length_c   1.000
_cell.angle_alpha   90.00
_cell.angle_beta   90.00
_cell.angle_gamma   90.00
#
_symmetry.space_group_name_H-M   'P 1'
#
loop_
_entity.id
_entity.type
_entity.pdbx_description
1 polymer ?
#
loop_
_entity_poly.entity_id
_entity_poly.type
_entity_poly.pdbx_seq_one_letter_code
_entity_poly.pdbx_strand_id
1 'polypeptide(L)'
;SCIYPLYLSPLSKIPGPPVDNFILGHLTSLLNKELGEALTHLAKQYGGLARFHIIFSKPFLLISDPKLVQQVLLNRPYDFSKFFPNKTKELFGEGIFIAEGDSHKRQRRIMNPSFTFANIKEMVPTFVQVGHKLKDIWMKQIGNKKEERITISDLVGKITLDVIGLV
;
A
#
# COMPACT_ATOMS: atom_id res chain seq x y z
N SER A 1 2.75 6.60 30.27
CA SER A 1 3.42 5.53 31.03
C SER A 1 3.46 4.26 30.19
N CYS A 2 4.62 3.63 30.07
CA CYS A 2 4.94 2.55 29.13
C CYS A 2 4.29 1.19 29.40
N ILE A 3 3.62 1.04 30.55
CA ILE A 3 3.06 -0.23 31.04
C ILE A 3 1.66 -0.49 30.46
N TYR A 4 0.88 0.57 30.25
CA TYR A 4 -0.51 0.49 29.79
C TYR A 4 -0.68 -0.18 28.41
N PRO A 5 0.10 0.15 27.36
CA PRO A 5 -0.09 -0.44 26.02
C PRO A 5 0.20 -1.94 25.98
N LEU A 6 1.11 -2.43 26.82
CA LEU A 6 1.62 -3.80 26.79
C LEU A 6 0.74 -4.78 27.57
N TYR A 7 0.22 -4.36 28.73
CA TYR A 7 -0.43 -5.29 29.68
C TYR A 7 -1.90 -4.97 29.95
N LEU A 8 -2.33 -3.71 29.83
CA LEU A 8 -3.68 -3.28 30.21
C LEU A 8 -4.56 -2.93 29.00
N SER A 9 -3.99 -2.92 27.80
CA SER A 9 -4.74 -2.68 26.57
C SER A 9 -5.61 -3.88 26.22
N PRO A 10 -6.88 -3.70 25.77
CA PRO A 10 -7.69 -4.78 25.20
C PRO A 10 -6.99 -5.52 24.05
N LEU A 11 -6.02 -4.88 23.41
CA LEU A 11 -5.20 -5.44 22.33
C LEU A 11 -4.22 -6.51 22.81
N SER A 12 -3.92 -6.60 24.11
CA SER A 12 -3.02 -7.62 24.67
C SER A 12 -3.55 -9.05 24.46
N LYS A 13 -4.87 -9.21 24.28
CA LYS A 13 -5.56 -10.48 24.00
C LYS A 13 -5.34 -10.98 22.57
N ILE A 14 -4.81 -10.13 21.68
CA ILE A 14 -4.54 -10.50 20.28
C ILE A 14 -3.17 -11.21 20.21
N PRO A 15 -3.09 -12.37 19.54
CA PRO A 15 -1.85 -13.13 19.41
C PRO A 15 -0.78 -12.33 18.66
N GLY A 16 0.48 -12.55 19.00
CA GLY A 16 1.60 -11.84 18.40
C GLY A 16 2.94 -12.28 19.00
N PRO A 17 4.07 -11.91 18.37
CA PRO A 17 5.37 -12.25 18.90
C PRO A 17 5.64 -11.58 20.25
N PRO A 18 6.42 -12.24 21.13
CA PRO A 18 6.85 -11.66 22.39
C PRO A 18 7.74 -10.44 22.13
N VAL A 19 7.59 -9.41 22.97
CA VAL A 19 8.38 -8.19 22.86
C VAL A 19 9.69 -8.38 23.65
N ASP A 20 10.76 -8.72 22.93
CA ASP A 20 12.08 -8.95 23.56
C ASP A 20 12.82 -7.64 23.88
N ASN A 21 12.61 -6.58 23.08
CA ASN A 21 13.22 -5.26 23.27
C ASN A 21 12.16 -4.17 23.40
N PHE A 22 12.09 -3.52 24.55
CA PHE A 22 11.08 -2.49 24.83
C PHE A 22 11.20 -1.24 23.94
N ILE A 23 12.42 -0.83 23.61
CA ILE A 23 12.69 0.41 22.86
C ILE A 23 12.42 0.20 21.38
N LEU A 24 12.88 -0.92 20.81
CA LEU A 24 12.77 -1.19 19.38
C LEU A 24 11.58 -2.08 19.02
N GLY A 25 10.93 -2.73 19.98
CA GLY A 25 9.86 -3.69 19.72
C GLY A 25 10.32 -4.78 18.76
N HIS A 26 9.55 -4.96 17.68
CA HIS A 26 9.88 -5.84 16.56
C HIS A 26 10.49 -5.10 15.37
N LEU A 27 10.84 -3.82 15.51
CA LEU A 27 11.31 -3.00 14.40
C LEU A 27 12.56 -3.58 13.73
N THR A 28 13.50 -4.13 14.50
CA THR A 28 14.70 -4.77 13.95
C THR A 28 14.37 -5.98 13.08
N SER A 29 13.41 -6.81 13.52
CA SER A 29 12.91 -7.95 12.73
C SER A 29 12.22 -7.51 11.44
N LEU A 30 11.50 -6.38 11.49
CA LEU A 30 10.84 -5.77 10.32
C LEU A 30 11.81 -5.09 9.36
N LEU A 31 12.92 -4.51 9.85
CA LEU A 31 13.94 -3.84 9.03
C LEU A 31 14.95 -4.81 8.41
N ASN A 32 15.25 -5.92 9.10
CA ASN A 32 16.22 -6.92 8.64
C ASN A 32 15.64 -7.86 7.57
N LYS A 33 14.34 -7.78 7.30
CA LYS A 33 13.63 -8.51 6.24
C LYS A 33 12.92 -7.52 5.35
N GLU A 34 12.55 -7.95 4.14
CA GLU A 34 11.56 -7.19 3.38
C GLU A 34 10.26 -7.11 4.17
N LEU A 35 9.66 -5.92 4.28
CA LEU A 35 8.47 -5.69 5.11
C LEU A 35 7.32 -6.65 4.74
N GLY A 36 7.15 -6.92 3.44
CA GLY A 36 6.15 -7.85 2.94
C GLY A 36 6.34 -9.27 3.45
N GLU A 37 7.57 -9.76 3.47
CA GLU A 37 7.90 -11.10 4.00
C GLU A 37 7.69 -11.16 5.51
N ALA A 38 8.10 -10.13 6.24
CA ALA A 38 7.94 -10.08 7.69
C ALA A 38 6.45 -10.07 8.09
N LEU A 39 5.62 -9.26 7.44
CA LEU A 39 4.17 -9.25 7.67
C LEU A 39 3.52 -10.57 7.24
N THR A 40 3.94 -11.15 6.11
CA THR A 40 3.45 -12.47 5.67
C THR A 40 3.78 -13.56 6.68
N HIS A 41 4.99 -13.55 7.24
CA HIS A 41 5.38 -14.48 8.29
C HIS A 41 4.49 -14.34 9.53
N LEU A 42 4.22 -13.10 9.97
CA LEU A 42 3.30 -12.86 11.09
C LEU A 42 1.89 -13.37 10.82
N ALA A 43 1.36 -13.11 9.62
CA ALA A 43 0.03 -13.61 9.22
C ALA A 43 -0.03 -15.14 9.21
N LYS A 44 1.02 -15.81 8.70
CA LYS A 44 1.10 -17.27 8.69
C LYS A 44 1.19 -17.87 10.09
N GLN A 45 1.93 -17.21 10.99
CA GLN A 45 2.20 -17.74 12.33
C GLN A 45 1.05 -17.48 13.33
N TYR A 46 0.43 -16.30 13.27
CA TYR A 46 -0.56 -15.85 14.26
C TYR A 46 -1.98 -15.75 13.68
N GLY A 47 -2.15 -16.05 12.38
CA GLY A 47 -3.44 -16.08 11.69
C GLY A 47 -3.90 -14.71 11.19
N GLY A 48 -5.23 -14.60 11.00
CA GLY A 48 -5.89 -13.47 10.35
C GLY A 48 -5.84 -12.13 11.12
N LEU A 49 -5.42 -12.15 12.38
CA LEU A 49 -5.27 -10.95 13.21
C LEU A 49 -4.06 -11.13 14.14
N ALA A 50 -3.03 -10.33 13.93
CA ALA A 50 -1.80 -10.41 14.70
C ALA A 50 -1.41 -9.04 15.26
N ARG A 51 -0.92 -9.01 16.50
CA ARG A 51 -0.38 -7.81 17.12
C ARG A 51 1.14 -7.80 17.03
N PHE A 52 1.74 -6.67 16.72
CA PHE A 52 3.18 -6.46 16.83
C PHE A 52 3.48 -5.06 17.39
N HIS A 53 4.71 -4.81 17.81
CA HIS A 53 5.09 -3.50 18.35
C HIS A 53 6.25 -2.92 17.56
N ILE A 54 6.28 -1.61 17.45
CA ILE A 54 7.41 -0.85 16.90
C ILE A 54 8.06 -0.02 18.00
N ILE A 55 8.77 1.04 17.64
CA ILE A 55 9.48 1.95 18.55
C ILE A 55 8.61 2.33 19.76
N PHE A 56 9.21 2.31 20.95
CA PHE A 56 8.57 2.57 22.24
C PHE A 56 7.40 1.65 22.56
N SER A 57 7.46 0.40 22.08
CA SER A 57 6.41 -0.59 22.26
C SER A 57 5.02 -0.10 21.81
N LYS A 58 4.96 0.76 20.78
CA LYS A 58 3.69 1.19 20.21
C LYS A 58 3.02 0.01 19.51
N PRO A 59 1.79 -0.39 19.88
CA PRO A 59 1.14 -1.56 19.30
C PRO A 59 0.60 -1.26 17.90
N PHE A 60 0.72 -2.23 17.02
CA PHE A 60 0.16 -2.27 15.68
C PHE A 60 -0.59 -3.59 15.48
N LEU A 61 -1.63 -3.55 14.66
CA LEU A 61 -2.40 -4.71 14.27
C LEU A 61 -2.19 -5.00 12.79
N LEU A 62 -1.77 -6.22 12.49
CA LEU A 62 -1.83 -6.79 11.16
C LEU A 62 -3.18 -7.50 11.01
N ILE A 63 -3.99 -7.02 10.07
CA ILE A 63 -5.29 -7.61 9.75
C ILE A 63 -5.17 -8.25 8.37
N SER A 64 -5.29 -9.57 8.34
CA SER A 64 -5.25 -10.37 7.10
C SER A 64 -6.48 -11.27 6.93
N ASP A 65 -7.35 -11.38 7.94
CA ASP A 65 -8.65 -12.03 7.83
C ASP A 65 -9.57 -11.25 6.86
N PRO A 66 -10.11 -11.88 5.81
CA PRO A 66 -10.93 -11.19 4.81
C PRO A 66 -12.16 -10.48 5.39
N LYS A 67 -12.81 -11.05 6.42
CA LYS A 67 -13.99 -10.45 7.05
C LYS A 67 -13.59 -9.20 7.83
N LEU A 68 -12.48 -9.25 8.57
CA LEU A 68 -11.97 -8.08 9.29
C LEU A 68 -11.47 -6.99 8.33
N VAL A 69 -10.79 -7.37 7.24
CA VAL A 69 -10.37 -6.43 6.19
C VAL A 69 -11.59 -5.73 5.58
N GLN A 70 -12.66 -6.46 5.26
CA GLN A 70 -13.91 -5.88 4.78
C GLN A 70 -14.53 -4.93 5.80
N GLN A 71 -14.55 -5.30 7.09
CA GLN A 71 -15.09 -4.43 8.14
C GLN A 71 -14.35 -3.10 8.22
N VAL A 72 -13.01 -3.13 8.20
CA VAL A 72 -12.16 -1.94 8.33
C VAL A 72 -12.18 -1.09 7.06
N LEU A 73 -12.05 -1.70 5.88
CA LEU A 73 -11.85 -0.97 4.62
C LEU A 73 -13.16 -0.58 3.91
N LEU A 74 -14.26 -1.29 4.16
CA LEU A 74 -15.53 -1.08 3.43
C LEU A 74 -16.69 -0.68 4.35
N ASN A 75 -16.88 -1.39 5.48
CA ASN A 75 -18.04 -1.13 6.33
C ASN A 75 -17.84 0.09 7.25
N ARG A 76 -16.60 0.29 7.72
CA ARG A 76 -16.24 1.36 8.66
C ARG A 76 -14.98 2.15 8.24
N PRO A 77 -14.87 2.60 6.98
CA PRO A 77 -13.64 3.18 6.44
C PRO A 77 -13.24 4.53 7.07
N TYR A 78 -14.15 5.16 7.83
CA TYR A 78 -13.92 6.46 8.48
C TYR A 78 -13.74 6.34 10.00
N ASP A 79 -13.94 5.15 10.58
CA ASP A 79 -13.69 4.89 12.00
C ASP A 79 -12.19 4.69 12.29
N PHE A 80 -11.41 4.41 11.23
CA PHE A 80 -9.97 4.18 11.29
C PHE A 80 -9.25 5.27 10.50
N SER A 81 -8.42 6.06 11.19
CA SER A 81 -7.60 7.08 10.54
C SER A 81 -6.46 6.44 9.75
N LYS A 82 -6.24 6.96 8.54
CA LYS A 82 -5.13 6.61 7.68
C LYS A 82 -3.83 7.09 8.32
N PHE A 83 -2.86 6.20 8.42
CA PHE A 83 -1.54 6.57 8.92
C PHE A 83 -0.66 7.04 7.76
N PHE A 84 -0.41 8.35 7.69
CA PHE A 84 0.53 8.94 6.73
C PHE A 84 1.61 9.75 7.45
N PRO A 85 2.87 9.67 7.00
CA PRO A 85 3.92 10.54 7.53
C PRO A 85 3.65 12.01 7.18
N ASN A 86 4.06 12.96 8.02
CA ASN A 86 3.82 14.40 7.76
C ASN A 86 4.33 14.85 6.39
N LYS A 87 5.46 14.29 5.93
CA LYS A 87 6.07 14.57 4.62
C LYS A 87 5.15 14.25 3.42
N THR A 88 4.25 13.27 3.54
CA THR A 88 3.31 12.99 2.44
C THR A 88 2.29 14.10 2.24
N LYS A 89 1.87 14.78 3.32
CA LYS A 89 0.95 15.92 3.21
C LYS A 89 1.64 17.14 2.60
N GLU A 90 2.92 17.34 2.87
CA GLU A 90 3.72 18.40 2.23
C GLU A 90 3.88 18.17 0.72
N LEU A 91 4.09 16.92 0.29
CA LEU A 91 4.30 16.58 -1.12
C LEU A 91 3.00 16.59 -1.95
N PHE A 92 1.91 16.06 -1.39
CA PHE A 92 0.65 15.83 -2.14
C PHE A 92 -0.50 16.77 -1.73
N GLY A 93 -0.27 17.67 -0.77
CA GLY A 93 -1.31 18.50 -0.18
C GLY A 93 -2.42 17.66 0.47
N GLU A 94 -3.63 18.22 0.53
CA GLU A 94 -4.83 17.49 0.96
C GLU A 94 -5.51 16.77 -0.22
N GLY A 95 -4.73 16.00 -0.99
CA GLY A 95 -5.23 15.18 -2.08
C GLY A 95 -6.00 13.96 -1.59
N ILE A 96 -6.76 13.31 -2.48
CA ILE A 96 -7.71 12.23 -2.16
C ILE A 96 -7.08 11.03 -1.45
N PHE A 97 -5.80 10.78 -1.71
CA PHE A 97 -5.04 9.75 -1.04
C PHE A 97 -4.96 10.01 0.47
N ILE A 98 -4.73 11.27 0.85
CA ILE A 98 -4.47 11.72 2.23
C ILE A 98 -5.75 12.18 2.92
N ALA A 99 -6.69 12.78 2.19
CA ALA A 99 -7.93 13.31 2.73
C ALA A 99 -8.70 12.26 3.55
N GLU A 100 -9.34 12.71 4.63
CA GLU A 100 -10.18 11.91 5.53
C GLU A 100 -11.60 12.47 5.63
N GLY A 101 -12.50 11.70 6.23
CA GLY A 101 -13.88 12.11 6.52
C GLY A 101 -14.62 12.72 5.32
N ASP A 102 -15.23 13.88 5.54
CA ASP A 102 -16.06 14.53 4.53
C ASP A 102 -15.25 15.14 3.38
N SER A 103 -13.99 15.54 3.62
CA SER A 103 -13.07 15.99 2.56
C SER A 103 -12.82 14.83 1.58
N HIS A 104 -12.52 13.64 2.09
CA HIS A 104 -12.37 12.43 1.28
C HIS A 104 -13.65 12.07 0.52
N LYS A 105 -14.82 12.11 1.17
CA LYS A 105 -16.12 11.82 0.53
C LYS A 105 -16.39 12.79 -0.63
N ARG A 106 -16.18 14.09 -0.41
CA ARG A 106 -16.38 15.12 -1.42
C ARG A 106 -15.46 14.90 -2.62
N GLN A 107 -14.17 14.66 -2.38
CA GLN A 107 -13.19 14.43 -3.44
C GLN A 107 -13.50 13.14 -4.23
N ARG A 108 -13.85 12.03 -3.56
CA ARG A 108 -14.30 10.80 -4.25
C ARG A 108 -15.53 11.03 -5.10
N ARG A 109 -16.52 11.78 -4.61
CA ARG A 109 -17.74 12.08 -5.37
C ARG A 109 -17.43 12.83 -6.67
N ILE A 110 -16.47 13.75 -6.62
CA ILE A 110 -16.04 14.54 -7.80
C ILE A 110 -15.21 13.68 -8.76
N MET A 111 -14.32 12.83 -8.25
CA MET A 111 -13.40 12.03 -9.08
C MET A 111 -14.01 10.76 -9.67
N ASN A 112 -14.87 10.05 -8.94
CA ASN A 112 -15.39 8.74 -9.35
C ASN A 112 -16.02 8.71 -10.76
N PRO A 113 -16.74 9.75 -11.24
CA PRO A 113 -17.27 9.77 -12.61
C PRO A 113 -16.22 9.55 -13.70
N SER A 114 -14.99 10.07 -13.53
CA SER A 114 -13.90 9.89 -14.51
C SER A 114 -13.43 8.44 -14.62
N PHE A 115 -13.74 7.60 -13.63
CA PHE A 115 -13.37 6.17 -13.58
C PHE A 115 -14.55 5.23 -13.85
N THR A 116 -15.59 5.71 -14.56
CA THR A 116 -16.66 4.85 -15.04
C THR A 116 -16.18 3.96 -16.18
N PHE A 117 -16.86 2.83 -16.41
CA PHE A 117 -16.51 1.92 -17.51
C PHE A 117 -16.49 2.61 -18.88
N ALA A 118 -17.44 3.52 -19.14
CA ALA A 118 -17.49 4.30 -20.38
C ALA A 118 -16.23 5.16 -20.56
N ASN A 119 -15.87 5.93 -19.54
CA ASN A 119 -14.69 6.80 -19.58
C ASN A 119 -13.38 5.99 -19.65
N ILE A 120 -13.28 4.86 -18.94
CA ILE A 120 -12.11 3.97 -19.06
C ILE A 120 -12.00 3.40 -20.48
N LYS A 121 -13.12 3.06 -21.12
CA LYS A 121 -13.13 2.55 -22.50
C LYS A 121 -12.59 3.59 -23.49
N GLU A 122 -12.83 4.87 -23.27
CA GLU A 122 -12.29 5.96 -24.08
C GLU A 122 -10.77 6.11 -23.93
N MET A 123 -10.18 5.65 -22.83
CA MET A 123 -8.73 5.68 -22.58
C MET A 123 -7.98 4.52 -23.25
N VAL A 124 -8.69 3.45 -23.67
CA VAL A 124 -8.08 2.24 -24.26
C VAL A 124 -7.19 2.55 -25.46
N PRO A 125 -7.57 3.41 -26.43
CA PRO A 125 -6.69 3.76 -27.55
C PRO A 125 -5.35 4.34 -27.09
N THR A 126 -5.34 5.18 -26.06
CA THR A 126 -4.12 5.74 -25.46
C THR A 126 -3.26 4.63 -24.85
N PHE A 127 -3.86 3.69 -24.12
CA PHE A 127 -3.12 2.54 -23.55
C PHE A 127 -2.49 1.67 -24.64
N VAL A 128 -3.22 1.40 -25.73
CA VAL A 128 -2.73 0.63 -26.88
C VAL A 128 -1.58 1.37 -27.57
N GLN A 129 -1.72 2.68 -27.78
CA GLN A 129 -0.67 3.50 -28.39
C GLN A 129 0.63 3.48 -27.57
N VAL A 130 0.53 3.69 -26.26
CA VAL A 130 1.71 3.65 -25.38
C VAL A 130 2.27 2.23 -25.28
N GLY A 131 1.42 1.20 -25.28
CA GLY A 131 1.85 -0.21 -25.36
C GLY A 131 2.64 -0.52 -26.63
N HIS A 132 2.25 0.02 -27.78
CA HIS A 132 3.02 -0.09 -29.02
C HIS A 132 4.38 0.60 -28.92
N LYS A 133 4.45 1.80 -28.32
CA LYS A 133 5.73 2.48 -28.07
C LYS A 133 6.65 1.63 -27.20
N LEU A 134 6.13 1.03 -26.12
CA LEU A 134 6.92 0.16 -25.24
C LEU A 134 7.44 -1.07 -26.00
N LYS A 135 6.58 -1.72 -26.80
CA LYS A 135 6.96 -2.83 -27.67
C LYS A 135 8.08 -2.43 -28.64
N ASP A 136 7.98 -1.28 -29.28
CA ASP A 136 9.01 -0.80 -30.21
C ASP A 136 10.35 -0.51 -29.52
N ILE A 137 10.32 -0.01 -28.28
CA ILE A 137 11.54 0.19 -27.46
C ILE A 137 12.20 -1.16 -27.15
N TRP A 138 11.43 -2.16 -26.72
CA TRP A 138 11.97 -3.48 -26.43
C TRP A 138 12.51 -4.18 -27.68
N MET A 139 11.80 -4.09 -28.82
CA MET A 139 12.29 -4.64 -30.08
C MET A 139 13.63 -4.03 -30.50
N LYS A 140 13.82 -2.72 -30.28
CA LYS A 140 15.12 -2.07 -30.53
C LYS A 140 16.22 -2.53 -29.59
N GLN A 141 15.91 -2.78 -28.32
CA GLN A 141 16.88 -3.27 -27.32
C GLN A 141 17.32 -4.71 -27.61
N ILE A 142 16.37 -5.57 -28.01
CA ILE A 142 16.65 -6.95 -28.40
C ILE A 142 17.50 -6.99 -29.68
N GLY A 143 17.17 -6.13 -30.65
CA GLY A 143 17.87 -6.08 -31.94
C GLY A 143 17.83 -7.44 -32.65
N ASN A 144 18.96 -7.84 -33.25
CA ASN A 144 19.12 -9.14 -33.93
C ASN A 144 19.77 -10.21 -33.04
N LYS A 145 19.82 -10.00 -31.72
CA LYS A 145 20.47 -10.95 -30.81
C LYS A 145 19.60 -12.19 -30.65
N LYS A 146 20.23 -13.37 -30.68
CA LYS A 146 19.54 -14.66 -30.43
C LYS A 146 18.99 -14.76 -29.00
N GLU A 147 19.72 -14.21 -28.04
CA GLU A 147 19.30 -14.10 -26.65
C GLU A 147 19.74 -12.74 -26.10
N GLU A 148 18.82 -12.02 -25.46
CA GLU A 148 19.07 -10.75 -24.77
C GLU A 148 18.22 -10.72 -23.50
N ARG A 149 18.77 -10.17 -22.41
CA ARG A 149 18.02 -9.94 -21.17
C ARG A 149 17.63 -8.47 -21.08
N ILE A 150 16.34 -8.21 -20.99
CA ILE A 150 15.79 -6.86 -20.82
C ILE A 150 15.15 -6.71 -19.44
N THR A 151 15.44 -5.60 -18.77
CA THR A 151 14.80 -5.25 -17.50
C THR A 151 13.48 -4.53 -17.78
N ILE A 152 12.37 -5.18 -17.45
CA ILE A 152 11.02 -4.65 -17.73
C ILE A 152 10.65 -3.51 -16.79
N SER A 153 11.06 -3.59 -15.52
CA SER A 153 10.66 -2.65 -14.45
C SER A 153 11.00 -1.20 -14.75
N ASP A 154 12.14 -0.94 -15.39
CA ASP A 154 12.65 0.42 -15.62
C ASP A 154 11.79 1.22 -16.59
N LEU A 155 11.16 0.53 -17.55
CA LEU A 155 10.35 1.14 -18.59
C LEU A 155 8.87 1.19 -18.20
N VAL A 156 8.38 0.21 -17.44
CA VAL A 156 6.97 0.17 -17.01
C VAL A 156 6.58 1.41 -16.21
N GLY A 157 7.44 1.87 -15.28
CA GLY A 157 7.16 3.08 -14.50
C GLY A 157 7.04 4.34 -15.37
N LYS A 158 7.95 4.52 -16.34
CA LYS A 158 7.94 5.66 -17.27
C LYS A 158 6.71 5.66 -18.16
N ILE A 159 6.37 4.49 -18.71
CA ILE A 159 5.19 4.31 -19.55
C ILE A 159 3.89 4.53 -18.76
N THR A 160 3.84 4.11 -17.51
CA THR A 160 2.68 4.37 -16.65
C THR A 160 2.48 5.87 -16.44
N LEU A 161 3.57 6.63 -16.24
CA LEU A 161 3.51 8.09 -16.15
C LEU A 161 3.08 8.74 -17.47
N ASP A 162 3.57 8.25 -18.62
CA ASP A 162 3.13 8.73 -19.94
C ASP A 162 1.63 8.52 -20.14
N VAL A 163 1.11 7.34 -19.75
CA VAL A 163 -0.32 7.05 -19.82
C VAL A 163 -1.13 7.99 -18.94
N ILE A 164 -0.70 8.20 -17.68
CA ILE A 164 -1.39 9.10 -16.74
C ILE A 164 -1.35 10.56 -17.24
N GLY A 165 -0.28 10.98 -17.91
CA GLY A 165 -0.17 12.34 -18.45
C GLY A 165 -0.94 12.59 -19.75
N LEU A 166 -1.39 11.54 -20.44
CA LEU A 166 -2.10 11.63 -21.72
C LEU A 166 -3.62 11.49 -21.60
N VAL A 167 -4.10 11.14 -20.40
CA VAL A 167 -5.51 10.91 -20.07
C VAL A 167 -5.99 12.01 -19.12
#